data_AF-A0A520WZZ7-F1
#
_entry.id   AF-A0A520WZZ7-F1
#
_cell.length_a   1.000
_cell.length_b   1.000
_cell.length_c   1.000
_cell.angle_alpha   90.00
_cell.angle_beta   90.00
_cell.angle_gamma   90.00
#
_symmetry.space_group_name_H-M   'P 1'
#
loop_
_entity.id
_entity.type
_entity.pdbx_description
1 polymer ?
#
loop_
_entity_poly.entity_id
_entity_poly.type
_entity_poly.pdbx_seq_one_letter_code
_entity_poly.pdbx_strand_id
1 'polypeptide(L)' 'RLLQGFMSERGKIVPSRITAVSAKKQRELAKAIKRARHIGLLPYIVK' A
#
# COMPACT_ATOMS: atom_id res chain seq x y z
N ARG A 1 1.37 5.07 9.69
CA ARG A 1 0.73 6.29 9.13
C ARG A 1 1.06 6.50 7.65
N LEU A 2 2.33 6.60 7.23
CA LEU A 2 2.68 6.89 5.82
C LEU A 2 2.14 5.85 4.80
N LEU A 3 2.28 4.55 5.06
CA LEU A 3 1.82 3.50 4.14
C LEU A 3 0.29 3.42 3.99
N GLN A 4 -0.49 3.91 4.97
CA GLN A 4 -1.95 3.91 4.91
C GLN A 4 -2.47 4.86 3.82
N GLY A 5 -1.76 5.97 3.55
CA GLY A 5 -2.11 6.91 2.48
C GLY A 5 -1.94 6.34 1.07
N PHE A 6 -1.28 5.19 0.93
CA PHE A 6 -1.12 4.47 -0.33
C PHE A 6 -2.09 3.28 -0.47
N MET A 7 -3.10 3.22 0.39
CA MET A 7 -4.15 2.22 0.37
C MET A 7 -5.50 2.88 0.12
N SER A 8 -6.36 2.22 -0.65
CA SER A 8 -7.76 2.60 -0.80
C SER A 8 -8.48 2.43 0.53
N GLU A 9 -9.66 3.02 0.67
CA GLU A 9 -10.56 2.80 1.81
C GLU A 9 -10.83 1.31 2.08
N ARG A 10 -10.94 0.47 1.04
CA ARG A 10 -11.12 -0.99 1.17
C ARG A 10 -9.86 -1.76 1.56
N GLY A 11 -8.77 -1.07 1.83
CA GLY A 11 -7.47 -1.66 2.15
C GLY A 11 -6.71 -2.24 0.95
N LYS A 12 -7.06 -1.96 -0.32
CA LYS A 12 -6.25 -2.35 -1.50
C LYS A 12 -5.10 -1.36 -1.73
N ILE A 13 -4.02 -1.79 -2.38
CA ILE A 13 -2.91 -0.89 -2.74
C ILE A 13 -3.36 0.01 -3.89
N VAL A 14 -3.17 1.32 -3.75
CA VAL A 14 -3.53 2.29 -4.79
C VAL A 14 -2.57 2.15 -6.01
N PRO A 15 -3.09 2.12 -7.25
CA PRO A 15 -2.25 2.04 -8.46
C PRO A 15 -1.30 3.23 -8.62
N SER A 16 -0.16 3.02 -9.30
CA SER A 16 0.86 4.06 -9.53
C SER A 16 0.35 5.29 -10.29
N ARG A 17 -0.64 5.12 -11.17
CA ARG A 17 -1.29 6.23 -11.89
C ARG A 17 -2.00 7.23 -10.97
N ILE A 18 -2.39 6.81 -9.77
CA ILE A 18 -3.05 7.67 -8.78
C ILE A 18 -2.02 8.21 -7.79
N THR A 19 -1.08 7.39 -7.35
CA THR A 19 -0.03 7.81 -6.40
C THR A 19 1.08 8.64 -7.05
N ALA A 20 1.11 8.71 -8.39
CA ALA A 20 2.07 9.43 -9.20
C ALA A 20 3.55 9.08 -8.92
N VAL A 21 3.83 7.86 -8.43
CA VAL A 21 5.19 7.39 -8.18
C VAL A 21 5.74 6.59 -9.36
N SER A 22 7.06 6.60 -9.53
CA SER A 22 7.72 5.79 -10.57
C SER A 22 7.47 4.29 -10.36
N ALA A 23 7.56 3.51 -11.45
CA ALA A 23 7.36 2.06 -11.38
C ALA A 23 8.30 1.37 -10.38
N LYS A 24 9.54 1.86 -10.23
CA LYS A 24 10.50 1.37 -9.23
C LYS A 24 9.99 1.59 -7.81
N LYS A 25 9.55 2.81 -7.51
CA LYS A 25 9.00 3.17 -6.20
C LYS A 25 7.68 2.46 -5.90
N GLN A 26 6.83 2.24 -6.90
CA GLN A 26 5.61 1.45 -6.72
C GLN A 26 5.91 0.00 -6.30
N ARG A 27 6.96 -0.63 -6.87
CA ARG A 27 7.37 -1.99 -6.46
C ARG A 27 7.91 -2.03 -5.03
N GLU A 28 8.72 -1.04 -4.65
CA GLU A 28 9.23 -0.88 -3.28
C GLU A 28 8.07 -0.69 -2.29
N LEU A 29 7.14 0.20 -2.61
CA LEU A 29 5.93 0.48 -1.84
C LEU A 29 5.07 -0.77 -1.67
N ALA A 30 4.81 -1.51 -2.73
CA ALA A 30 4.02 -2.73 -2.68
C ALA A 30 4.67 -3.80 -1.78
N LYS A 31 6.01 -3.95 -1.83
CA LYS A 31 6.73 -4.85 -0.91
C LYS A 31 6.60 -4.40 0.54
N ALA A 32 6.75 -3.10 0.82
CA ALA A 32 6.61 -2.56 2.17
C ALA A 32 5.20 -2.78 2.73
N ILE A 33 4.15 -2.53 1.95
CA ILE A 33 2.76 -2.76 2.35
C ILE A 33 2.52 -4.24 2.63
N LYS A 34 3.00 -5.15 1.77
CA LYS A 34 2.85 -6.60 1.98
C LYS A 34 3.53 -7.07 3.27
N ARG A 35 4.75 -6.58 3.57
CA ARG A 35 5.45 -6.88 4.81
C ARG A 35 4.68 -6.37 6.03
N ALA A 36 4.25 -5.12 6.00
CA ALA A 36 3.47 -4.50 7.08
C ALA A 36 2.15 -5.25 7.35
N ARG A 37 1.49 -5.77 6.31
CA ARG A 37 0.31 -6.63 6.47
C ARG A 37 0.62 -7.95 7.16
N HIS A 38 1.74 -8.58 6.83
CA HIS A 38 2.14 -9.86 7.42
C HIS A 38 2.37 -9.75 8.94
N ILE A 39 2.91 -8.62 9.40
CA ILE A 39 3.17 -8.36 10.82
C ILE A 39 2.03 -7.62 11.53
N GLY A 40 0.85 -7.50 10.89
CA GLY A 40 -0.35 -6.93 11.52
C GLY A 40 -0.40 -5.40 11.62
N LEU A 41 0.52 -4.67 10.99
CA LEU A 41 0.51 -3.19 10.99
C LEU A 41 -0.50 -2.59 10.00
N LEU A 42 -0.92 -3.35 8.98
CA LEU A 42 -1.90 -2.92 7.97
C LEU A 42 -2.90 -4.04 7.69
N PRO A 43 -4.17 -3.71 7.42
CA PRO A 43 -5.17 -4.70 7.06
C PRO A 43 -5.04 -5.17 5.61
N TYR A 44 -5.50 -6.39 5.33
CA TYR A 44 -5.68 -6.88 3.96
C TYR A 44 -6.97 -6.33 3.33
N ILE A 45 -8.01 -6.19 4.13
CA ILE A 45 -9.34 -5.70 3.78
C ILE A 45 -9.82 -4.82 4.93
N VAL A 46 -10.40 -3.68 4.61
CA VAL A 46 -11.13 -2.83 5.56
C VAL A 46 -12.61 -2.91 5.16
N LYS A 47 -13.48 -3.16 6.13
CA LYS A 47 -14.94 -3.21 5.94
C LYS A 47 -15.50 -1.80 5.82
#